data_AF-A0A8B8NDX3-F1
#
_entry.id   AF-A0A8B8NDX3-F1
#
_cell.length_a   1.000
_cell.length_b   1.000
_cell.length_c   1.000
_cell.angle_alpha   90.00
_cell.angle_beta   90.00
_cell.angle_gamma   90.00
#
_symmetry.space_group_name_H-M   'P 1'
#
loop_
_entity.id
_entity.type
_entity.pdbx_description
1 polymer ?
#
loop_
_entity_poly.entity_id
_entity_poly.type
_entity_poly.pdbx_seq_one_letter_code
_entity_poly.pdbx_strand_id
1 'polypeptide(L)' 'MDYLKTAIPSQLISERGSNLVVISPGSANMRVGLAQQDAPFTAPHCIARYTSQVPKRNVQDQMLNSQVTTAQHMEREKA' A
#
# COMPACT_ATOMS: atom_id res chain seq x y z
N MET A 1 16.46 -12.80 18.62
CA MET A 1 15.02 -13.14 18.52
C MET A 1 14.36 -12.10 17.65
N ASP A 2 13.56 -12.54 16.67
CA ASP A 2 12.75 -11.64 15.85
C ASP A 2 11.55 -11.16 16.67
N TYR A 3 11.75 -10.14 17.51
CA TYR A 3 10.71 -9.57 18.37
C TYR A 3 9.40 -9.29 17.61
N LEU A 4 9.49 -8.86 16.34
CA LEU A 4 8.33 -8.60 15.49
C LEU A 4 7.53 -9.86 15.11
N LYS A 5 8.17 -11.04 15.09
CA LYS A 5 7.49 -12.32 14.81
C LYS A 5 6.77 -12.89 16.03
N THR A 6 7.10 -12.41 17.23
CA THR A 6 6.57 -12.93 18.50
C THR A 6 5.74 -11.91 19.28
N ALA A 7 5.82 -10.63 18.93
CA ALA A 7 5.09 -9.56 19.61
C ALA A 7 3.58 -9.68 19.37
N ILE A 8 2.80 -9.46 20.42
CA ILE A 8 1.34 -9.37 20.31
C ILE A 8 1.00 -8.04 19.60
N PRO A 9 0.14 -8.04 18.57
CA PRO A 9 -0.17 -6.84 17.80
C PRO A 9 -0.62 -5.64 18.65
N SER A 10 -1.41 -5.86 19.70
CA SER A 10 -1.85 -4.79 20.61
C SER A 10 -0.70 -4.15 21.39
N GLN A 11 0.28 -4.95 21.83
CA GLN A 11 1.49 -4.44 22.50
C GLN A 11 2.36 -3.66 21.53
N LEU A 12 2.52 -4.15 20.29
CA LEU A 12 3.30 -3.46 19.26
C LEU A 12 2.74 -2.06 18.96
N ILE A 13 1.41 -1.94 18.85
CA ILE A 13 0.73 -0.67 18.63
C ILE A 13 0.90 0.25 19.84
N SER A 14 0.74 -0.29 21.06
CA SER A 14 0.88 0.52 22.29
C SER A 14 2.30 1.03 22.52
N GLU A 15 3.32 0.23 22.21
CA GLU A 15 4.73 0.57 22.49
C GLU A 15 5.38 1.39 21.37
N ARG A 16 4.99 1.14 20.11
CA ARG A 16 5.66 1.70 18.93
C ARG A 16 4.74 2.42 17.97
N GLY A 17 3.46 2.59 18.31
CA GLY A 17 2.47 3.16 17.40
C GLY A 17 2.80 4.55 16.88
N SER A 18 3.53 5.36 17.65
CA SER A 18 4.03 6.69 17.22
C SER A 18 5.18 6.64 16.22
N ASN A 19 5.84 5.49 16.08
CA ASN A 19 7.00 5.26 15.21
C ASN A 19 6.73 4.21 14.12
N LEU A 20 5.49 3.72 14.00
CA LEU A 20 5.09 2.68 13.06
C LEU A 20 4.10 3.24 12.05
N VAL A 21 4.52 3.31 10.78
CA VAL A 21 3.69 3.77 9.67
C VAL A 21 2.93 2.58 9.08
N VAL A 22 1.61 2.72 8.96
CA VAL A 22 0.72 1.77 8.28
C VAL A 22 0.39 2.32 6.90
N ILE A 23 0.56 1.49 5.86
CA ILE A 23 0.28 1.85 4.47
C ILE A 23 -0.78 0.87 3.92
N SER A 24 -1.92 1.40 3.47
CA SER A 24 -2.99 0.65 2.82
C SER A 24 -3.18 1.18 1.39
N PRO A 25 -2.55 0.54 0.38
CA PRO A 25 -2.73 0.93 -1.00
C PRO A 25 -4.15 0.57 -1.47
N GLY A 26 -4.71 1.42 -2.34
CA GLY A 26 -5.97 1.20 -3.03
C GLY A 26 -5.90 1.78 -4.44
N SER A 27 -6.73 1.28 -5.35
CA SER A 27 -6.70 1.70 -6.76
C SER A 27 -7.06 3.18 -6.95
N ALA A 28 -8.06 3.67 -6.23
CA ALA A 28 -8.47 5.08 -6.29
C ALA A 28 -7.74 5.95 -5.25
N ASN A 29 -7.57 5.43 -4.03
CA ASN A 29 -7.02 6.16 -2.90
C ASN A 29 -6.02 5.30 -2.12
N MET A 30 -4.93 5.93 -1.67
CA MET A 30 -4.00 5.37 -0.68
C MET A 30 -4.35 5.93 0.70
N ARG A 31 -4.28 5.08 1.72
CA ARG A 31 -4.38 5.48 3.13
C ARG A 31 -3.05 5.25 3.83
N VAL A 32 -2.58 6.25 4.57
CA VAL A 32 -1.33 6.18 5.33
C VAL A 32 -1.49 6.88 6.68
N GLY A 33 -0.87 6.35 7.73
CA GLY A 33 -0.91 6.96 9.07
C GLY A 33 -0.02 6.24 10.05
N LEU A 34 0.18 6.83 11.22
CA LEU A 34 0.82 6.15 12.35
C LEU A 34 -0.16 5.16 12.98
N ALA A 35 0.33 4.02 13.46
CA ALA A 35 -0.55 2.97 14.02
C ALA A 35 -1.30 3.38 15.28
N GLN A 36 -0.87 4.45 15.98
CA GLN A 36 -1.59 4.99 17.13
C GLN A 36 -2.73 5.95 16.73
N GLN A 37 -2.78 6.43 15.49
CA GLN A 37 -3.79 7.39 15.04
C GLN A 37 -5.11 6.67 14.75
N ASP A 38 -6.22 7.28 15.18
CA ASP A 38 -7.57 6.75 14.97
C ASP A 38 -8.00 6.84 13.49
N ALA A 39 -7.60 7.91 12.79
CA ALA A 39 -7.92 8.13 11.39
C ALA A 39 -6.64 8.29 10.54
N PRO A 40 -6.52 7.58 9.39
CA PRO A 40 -5.40 7.74 8.48
C PRO A 40 -5.57 8.98 7.58
N PHE A 41 -4.46 9.47 7.04
CA PHE A 41 -4.46 10.39 5.91
C PHE A 41 -4.86 9.65 4.63
N THR A 42 -5.75 10.25 3.84
CA THR A 42 -6.22 9.69 2.56
C THR A 42 -5.75 10.57 1.41
N ALA A 43 -5.05 9.97 0.44
CA ALA A 43 -4.53 10.64 -0.75
C ALA A 43 -5.04 9.97 -2.03
N PRO A 44 -5.34 10.73 -3.10
CA PRO A 44 -5.56 10.17 -4.42
C PRO A 44 -4.34 9.35 -4.86
N HIS A 45 -4.56 8.11 -5.31
CA HIS A 45 -3.47 7.25 -5.75
C HIS A 45 -3.14 7.50 -7.23
N CYS A 46 -2.69 8.73 -7.53
CA CYS A 46 -2.32 9.14 -8.87
C CYS A 46 -1.12 10.11 -8.83
N ILE A 47 -0.42 10.19 -9.96
CA ILE A 47 0.67 11.14 -10.15
C ILE A 47 0.57 11.75 -11.54
N ALA A 48 0.50 13.08 -11.60
CA ALA A 48 0.65 13.81 -12.85
C ALA A 48 2.14 14.10 -13.10
N ARG A 49 2.62 13.84 -14.31
CA ARG A 49 3.98 14.17 -14.74
C ARG A 49 3.91 15.15 -15.90
N TYR A 50 4.59 16.28 -15.78
CA TYR A 50 4.74 17.22 -16.89
C TYR A 50 5.53 16.56 -18.03
N THR A 51 5.04 16.66 -19.26
CA THR A 51 5.74 16.15 -20.45
C THR A 51 5.64 17.16 -21.60
N SER A 52 6.77 17.36 -22.28
CA SER A 52 6.85 18.09 -23.55
C SER A 52 6.84 17.16 -24.77
N GLN A 53 6.90 15.83 -24.56
CA GLN A 53 6.85 14.82 -25.61
C GLN A 53 5.47 14.15 -25.65
N VAL A 54 5.02 13.78 -26.86
CA VAL A 54 3.87 12.86 -27.09
C VAL A 54 4.11 11.60 -26.25
N PRO A 55 3.08 11.03 -25.57
CA PRO A 55 3.30 10.02 -24.55
C PRO A 55 4.09 8.81 -25.08
N LYS A 56 5.36 8.70 -24.70
CA LYS A 56 6.04 7.40 -24.74
C LYS A 56 5.47 6.59 -23.60
N ARG A 57 4.37 5.87 -23.89
CA ARG A 57 3.80 4.84 -23.02
C ARG A 57 4.83 3.71 -22.92
N ASN A 58 5.86 3.92 -22.11
CA ASN A 58 6.78 2.85 -21.77
C ASN A 58 5.95 1.80 -21.04
N VAL A 59 5.99 0.57 -21.55
CA VAL A 59 5.10 -0.55 -21.24
C VAL A 59 4.98 -0.86 -19.73
N GLN A 60 5.91 -0.36 -18.90
CA GLN A 60 5.88 -0.46 -17.44
C GLN A 60 4.72 0.28 -16.77
N ASP A 61 4.24 1.42 -17.32
CA ASP A 61 3.11 2.16 -16.72
C ASP A 61 1.75 1.48 -17.01
N GLN A 62 1.67 0.57 -18.00
CA GLN A 62 0.45 -0.19 -18.27
C GLN A 62 0.33 -1.47 -17.43
N MET A 63 1.43 -2.12 -17.07
CA MET A 63 1.37 -3.39 -16.31
C MET A 63 0.95 -3.21 -14.84
N LEU A 64 0.98 -1.99 -14.31
CA LEU A 64 0.40 -1.66 -13.00
C LEU A 64 -1.14 -1.54 -13.05
N ASN A 65 -1.74 -1.43 -14.24
CA ASN A 65 -3.18 -1.37 -14.47
C ASN A 65 -3.76 -2.63 -15.13
N SER A 66 -2.97 -3.71 -15.27
CA SER A 66 -3.54 -4.98 -15.71
C SER A 66 -4.46 -5.49 -14.61
N GLN A 67 -5.71 -5.81 -14.97
CA GLN A 67 -6.60 -6.60 -14.13
C GLN A 67 -5.79 -7.73 -13.46
N VAL A 68 -5.94 -7.89 -12.15
CA VAL A 68 -5.37 -9.01 -11.40
C VAL A 68 -5.72 -10.28 -12.17
N THR A 69 -4.70 -11.00 -12.62
CA THR A 69 -4.94 -12.21 -13.41
C THR A 69 -5.63 -13.25 -12.53
N THR A 70 -6.52 -14.07 -13.09
CA THR A 70 -7.29 -15.08 -12.34
C THR A 70 -6.41 -15.96 -11.43
N ALA A 71 -5.16 -16.22 -11.84
CA ALA A 71 -4.18 -16.94 -11.04
C ALA A 71 -3.84 -16.24 -9.70
N GLN A 72 -3.66 -14.91 -9.71
CA GLN A 72 -3.38 -14.12 -8.52
C GLN A 72 -4.58 -14.04 -7.56
N HIS A 73 -5.81 -14.12 -8.08
CA HIS A 73 -7.00 -14.28 -7.25
C HIS A 73 -7.04 -15.63 -6.53
N MET A 74 -6.74 -16.72 -7.26
CA MET A 74 -6.74 -18.08 -6.70
C MET A 74 -5.65 -18.29 -5.64
N GLU A 75 -4.48 -17.65 -5.78
CA GLU A 75 -3.42 -17.72 -4.76
C GLU A 75 -3.81 -16.97 -3.47
N ARG A 76 -4.52 -15.85 -3.60
CA ARG A 76 -4.99 -15.06 -2.45
C ARG A 76 -6.11 -15.75 -1.67
N GLU A 77 -6.97 -16.51 -2.32
CA GLU A 77 -8.01 -17.31 -1.64
C GLU A 77 -7.48 -18.56 -0.93
N LYS A 78 -6.27 -19.02 -1.28
CA LYS A 78 -5.64 -20.19 -0.65
C LYS A 78 -4.79 -19.85 0.57
N ALA A 79 -4.45 -18.58 0.78
CA ALA A 79 -3.57 -18.12 1.84
C ALA A 79 -4.33 -17.78 3.13
#